data_AF-A0A166NES8-F1
#
_entry.id   AF-A0A166NES8-F1
#
_cell.length_a   1.000
_cell.length_b   1.000
_cell.length_c   1.000
_cell.angle_alpha   90.00
_cell.angle_beta   90.00
_cell.angle_gamma   90.00
#
_symmetry.space_group_name_H-M   'P 1'
#
loop_
_entity.id
_entity.type
_entity.pdbx_description
1 polymer ?
#
loop_
_entity_poly.entity_id
_entity_poly.type
_entity_poly.pdbx_seq_one_letter_code
_entity_poly.pdbx_strand_id
1 'polypeptide(L)'
;CWFHRDSRNYILGICPVLVLGKFNHETSGQFIMVEPKLVLELRPGDVFLLMSSIITHGTAPLRAGETRRSWTCFTAGGIFRW
;
A
#
# COMPACT_ATOMS: atom_id res chain seq x y z
N CYS A 1 -7.20 4.39 -3.86
CA CYS A 1 -6.47 5.63 -3.51
C CYS A 1 -5.74 6.13 -4.73
N TRP A 2 -5.67 7.45 -4.93
CA TRP A 2 -4.81 8.06 -5.95
C TRP A 2 -3.33 7.81 -5.63
N PHE A 3 -2.46 7.95 -6.63
CA PHE A 3 -1.03 7.79 -6.47
C PHE A 3 -0.46 8.84 -5.50
N HIS A 4 0.28 8.39 -4.49
CA HIS A 4 0.88 9.25 -3.47
C HIS A 4 2.15 8.61 -2.90
N ARG A 5 2.86 9.39 -2.08
CA ARG A 5 3.88 8.89 -1.14
C ARG A 5 3.46 9.27 0.26
N ASP A 6 3.68 8.40 1.22
CA ASP A 6 3.50 8.70 2.64
C ASP A 6 4.67 9.57 3.15
N SER A 7 4.73 10.80 2.65
CA SER A 7 5.91 11.67 2.78
C SER A 7 6.22 12.07 4.23
N ARG A 8 5.33 11.74 5.18
CA ARG A 8 5.50 11.96 6.63
C ARG A 8 6.08 10.75 7.35
N ASN A 9 6.17 9.59 6.72
CA ASN A 9 6.80 8.40 7.30
C ASN A 9 8.32 8.54 7.31
N TYR A 10 8.98 7.82 8.21
CA TYR A 10 10.44 7.76 8.25
C TYR A 10 10.99 7.26 6.90
N ILE A 11 12.02 7.92 6.37
CA ILE A 11 12.52 7.66 5.00
C ILE A 11 13.08 6.25 4.84
N LEU A 12 13.72 5.71 5.88
CA LEU A 12 14.22 4.32 5.91
C LEU A 12 13.21 3.35 6.58
N GLY A 13 12.01 3.83 6.90
CA GLY A 13 10.98 3.03 7.57
C GLY A 13 10.32 2.05 6.63
N ILE A 14 10.35 0.77 7.00
CA ILE A 14 9.56 -0.28 6.34
C ILE A 14 8.14 -0.22 6.92
N CYS A 15 7.15 -0.18 6.04
CA CYS A 15 5.73 -0.17 6.39
C CYS A 15 5.10 -1.53 6.04
N PRO A 16 4.80 -2.39 7.02
CA PRO A 16 4.00 -3.59 6.80
C PRO A 16 2.56 -3.22 6.49
N VAL A 17 1.97 -3.91 5.51
CA VAL A 17 0.57 -3.75 5.14
C VAL A 17 -0.08 -5.12 5.02
N LEU A 18 -1.11 -5.36 5.84
CA LEU A 18 -1.99 -6.52 5.73
C LEU A 18 -3.18 -6.16 4.83
N VAL A 19 -3.41 -6.97 3.80
CA VAL A 19 -4.54 -6.79 2.87
C VAL A 19 -5.74 -7.59 3.36
N LEU A 20 -6.93 -6.98 3.34
CA LEU A 20 -8.18 -7.54 3.86
C LEU A 20 -9.35 -7.24 2.93
N GLY A 21 -10.48 -7.90 3.17
CA GLY A 21 -11.74 -7.66 2.46
C GLY A 21 -12.15 -8.80 1.55
N LYS A 22 -13.14 -8.54 0.69
CA LYS A 22 -13.71 -9.49 -0.27
C LYS A 22 -13.70 -8.85 -1.66
N PHE A 23 -12.71 -9.21 -2.46
CA PHE A 23 -12.50 -8.74 -3.84
C PHE A 23 -11.68 -9.77 -4.62
N ASN A 24 -11.75 -9.75 -5.94
CA ASN A 24 -10.89 -10.58 -6.79
C ASN A 24 -9.59 -9.82 -7.16
N HIS A 25 -8.52 -10.12 -6.43
CA HIS A 25 -7.19 -9.55 -6.60
C HIS A 25 -6.57 -9.65 -8.00
N GLU A 26 -7.00 -10.60 -8.83
CA GLU A 26 -6.53 -10.75 -10.22
C GLU A 26 -7.20 -9.73 -11.15
N THR A 27 -8.40 -9.26 -10.79
CA THR A 27 -9.21 -8.39 -11.67
C THR A 27 -9.42 -6.98 -11.14
N SER A 28 -9.12 -6.72 -9.86
CA SER A 28 -9.31 -5.42 -9.22
C SER A 28 -8.45 -5.27 -7.97
N GLY A 29 -8.31 -4.04 -7.48
CA GLY A 29 -7.66 -3.78 -6.20
C GLY A 29 -6.16 -4.10 -6.16
N GLN A 30 -5.52 -4.26 -7.32
CA GLN A 30 -4.07 -4.44 -7.43
C GLN A 30 -3.33 -3.25 -6.82
N PHE A 31 -2.20 -3.53 -6.20
CA PHE A 31 -1.32 -2.51 -5.64
C PHE A 31 -0.27 -2.13 -6.67
N ILE A 32 -0.14 -0.83 -6.96
CA ILE A 32 0.69 -0.33 -8.05
C ILE A 32 1.81 0.51 -7.48
N MET A 33 3.04 0.24 -7.90
CA MET A 33 4.25 1.01 -7.57
C MET A 33 4.86 1.59 -8.83
N VAL A 34 5.08 2.91 -8.84
CA VAL A 34 5.44 3.66 -10.06
C VAL A 34 6.92 3.50 -10.40
N GLU A 35 7.83 3.80 -9.48
CA GLU A 35 9.28 3.75 -9.72
C GLU A 35 9.78 2.34 -10.03
N PRO A 36 9.33 1.28 -9.32
CA PRO A 36 9.68 -0.10 -9.66
C PRO A 36 8.98 -0.62 -10.92
N LYS A 37 8.00 0.12 -11.47
CA LYS A 37 7.13 -0.32 -12.58
C LYS A 37 6.48 -1.68 -12.30
N LEU A 38 5.96 -1.85 -11.09
CA LEU A 38 5.43 -3.12 -10.61
C LEU A 38 3.96 -3.01 -10.23
N VAL A 39 3.19 -4.01 -10.64
CA VAL A 39 1.81 -4.24 -10.21
C VAL A 39 1.77 -5.53 -9.42
N LEU A 40 1.25 -5.47 -8.20
CA LEU A 40 1.15 -6.59 -7.29
C LEU A 40 -0.31 -7.02 -7.12
N GLU A 41 -0.56 -8.30 -7.32
CA GLU A 41 -1.83 -8.97 -7.05
C GLU A 41 -1.81 -9.48 -5.60
N LEU A 42 -2.29 -8.65 -4.68
CA LEU A 42 -2.31 -8.98 -3.25
C LEU A 42 -3.68 -9.52 -2.85
N ARG A 43 -3.72 -10.74 -2.35
CA ARG A 43 -4.93 -11.41 -1.85
C ARG A 43 -5.31 -10.91 -0.47
N PRO A 44 -6.61 -10.98 -0.10
CA PRO A 44 -6.99 -10.91 1.30
C PRO A 44 -6.20 -11.94 2.14
N GLY A 45 -5.51 -11.47 3.17
CA GLY A 45 -4.61 -12.25 4.02
C GLY A 45 -3.13 -12.06 3.71
N ASP A 46 -2.77 -11.54 2.54
CA ASP A 46 -1.36 -11.29 2.22
C ASP A 46 -0.82 -10.11 3.05
N VAL A 47 0.44 -10.23 3.46
CA VAL A 47 1.21 -9.15 4.07
C VAL A 47 2.35 -8.79 3.12
N PHE A 48 2.49 -7.50 2.83
CA PHE A 48 3.62 -7.01 2.06
C PHE A 48 4.33 -5.86 2.78
N LEU A 49 5.59 -5.66 2.43
CA LEU A 49 6.46 -4.65 3.00
C LEU A 49 6.76 -3.61 1.93
N LEU A 50 6.60 -2.32 2.25
CA LEU A 50 7.02 -1.25 1.37
C LEU A 50 7.70 -0.11 2.14
N MET A 51 8.59 0.61 1.46
CA MET A 51 9.09 1.91 1.92
C MET A 51 8.18 3.00 1.36
N SER A 52 7.04 3.23 2.03
CA SER A 52 5.95 4.04 1.48
C SER A 52 6.24 5.54 1.37
N SER A 53 7.29 6.02 2.04
CA SER A 53 7.77 7.41 1.98
C SER A 53 8.52 7.73 0.68
N ILE A 54 9.14 6.73 0.03
CA ILE A 54 9.99 6.95 -1.16
C ILE A 54 9.40 6.39 -2.45
N ILE A 55 8.49 5.40 -2.37
CA ILE A 55 7.85 4.79 -3.54
C ILE A 55 6.47 5.43 -3.75
N THR A 56 6.24 6.03 -4.93
CA THR A 56 4.90 6.45 -5.32
C THR A 56 4.04 5.21 -5.56
N HIS A 57 2.93 5.12 -4.83
CA HIS A 57 2.07 3.94 -4.86
C HIS A 57 0.59 4.30 -4.80
N GLY A 58 -0.23 3.33 -5.21
CA GLY A 58 -1.68 3.46 -5.26
C GLY A 58 -2.36 2.09 -5.29
N THR A 59 -3.69 2.10 -5.26
CA THR A 59 -4.50 0.88 -5.39
C THR A 59 -5.49 1.09 -6.51
N ALA A 60 -5.52 0.15 -7.45
CA ALA A 60 -6.46 0.13 -8.55
C ALA A 60 -7.92 0.18 -8.06
N PRO A 61 -8.86 0.70 -8.86
CA PRO A 61 -10.28 0.68 -8.53
C PRO A 61 -10.79 -0.73 -8.25
N LEU A 62 -11.80 -0.82 -7.38
CA LEU A 62 -12.56 -2.04 -7.16
C LEU A 62 -13.72 -2.13 -8.14
N ARG A 63 -14.19 -3.36 -8.40
CA ARG A 63 -15.44 -3.57 -9.14
C ARG A 63 -16.63 -3.33 -8.22
N ALA A 64 -17.81 -3.17 -8.83
CA ALA A 64 -19.04 -2.99 -8.09
C ALA A 64 -19.29 -4.17 -7.14
N GLY A 65 -19.64 -3.88 -5.89
CA GLY A 65 -19.92 -4.88 -4.84
C GLY A 65 -18.69 -5.46 -4.14
N GLU A 66 -17.48 -5.12 -4.57
CA GLU A 66 -16.24 -5.56 -3.90
C GLU A 66 -15.85 -4.62 -2.76
N THR A 67 -15.14 -5.18 -1.79
CA THR A 67 -14.59 -4.43 -0.65
C THR A 67 -13.13 -4.78 -0.44
N ARG A 68 -12.28 -3.77 -0.32
CA ARG A 68 -10.88 -3.92 0.07
C ARG A 68 -10.61 -3.06 1.28
N ARG A 69 -9.89 -3.63 2.23
CA ARG A 69 -9.42 -2.98 3.45
C ARG A 69 -7.92 -3.27 3.57
N SER A 70 -7.24 -2.46 4.36
CA SER A 70 -5.84 -2.72 4.69
C SER A 70 -5.56 -2.23 6.09
N TRP A 71 -4.67 -2.94 6.78
CA TRP A 71 -4.05 -2.46 8.01
C TRP A 71 -2.59 -2.15 7.72
N THR A 72 -2.23 -0.87 7.79
CA THR A 72 -0.87 -0.38 7.57
C THR A 72 -0.23 -0.01 8.90
N CYS A 73 0.99 -0.49 9.12
CA CYS A 73 1.85 -0.07 10.22
C CYS A 73 2.93 0.88 9.67
N PHE A 74 3.17 2.00 10.34
CA PHE A 74 4.15 2.99 9.93
C PHE A 74 4.80 3.66 11.13
N THR A 75 5.96 4.29 10.90
CA THR A 75 6.61 5.16 11.89
C THR A 75 6.71 6.56 11.32
N ALA A 76 6.20 7.55 12.05
CA ALA A 76 6.27 8.95 11.64
C ALA A 76 7.73 9.44 11.66
N GLY A 77 8.18 10.08 10.58
CA GLY A 77 9.52 10.63 10.47
C GLY A 77 9.78 11.83 11.40
N GLY A 78 8.73 12.43 11.95
CA GLY A 78 8.86 13.48 12.99
C GLY A 78 9.47 12.98 14.29
N ILE A 79 9.32 11.70 14.62
CA ILE A 79 9.83 11.09 15.86
C ILE A 79 11.37 11.01 15.86
N PHE A 80 12.00 11.00 14.69
CA PHE A 80 13.45 10.93 14.52
C PHE A 80 14.13 12.30 14.44
N ARG A 81 13.37 13.39 14.53
CA ARG A 81 13.87 14.76 14.54
C ARG A 81 13.88 15.25 15.99
N TRP A 82 15.02 15.77 16.44
CA TRP A 82 15.26 16.33 17.77
C TRP A 82 15.33 17.85 17.67
#